data_AF-A0A8S0WCZ7-F1
#
_entry.id   AF-A0A8S0WCZ7-F1
#
_cell.length_a   1.000
_cell.length_b   1.000
_cell.length_c   1.000
_cell.angle_alpha   90.00
_cell.angle_beta   90.00
_cell.angle_gamma   90.00
#
_symmetry.space_group_name_H-M   'P 1'
#
loop_
_entity.id
_entity.type
_entity.pdbx_description
1 polymer ?
#
loop_
_entity_poly.entity_id
_entity_poly.type
_entity_poly.pdbx_seq_one_letter_code
_entity_poly.pdbx_strand_id
1 'polypeptide(L)'
;MAHINPLHAPIYPIQHSGYSSLSGAMPAQAPLPSGRKRLPQEPYTPASKWHNSTGRSNPVEAAIYFDYKGYKRQGVSMRELSARSVPGLFAMLEGGSDTVLAHTGLSRITFRIKAGLFLVFLGYESANWARSIEINTGGPITRAGLAQAVAQNFARFIEMCRGAKSSSPQWSIAPNNIRYEHLYLVSLFNVFEDSWQADVVVDLR
;
A
#
# COMPACT_ATOMS: atom_id res chain seq x y z
N MET A 1 5.27 14.68 -32.74
CA MET A 1 5.76 14.30 -34.08
C MET A 1 6.52 12.99 -33.91
N ALA A 2 6.04 11.89 -34.51
CA ALA A 2 6.68 10.58 -34.39
C ALA A 2 7.88 10.52 -35.36
N HIS A 3 9.03 10.07 -34.87
CA HIS A 3 10.24 9.92 -35.66
C HIS A 3 10.09 8.74 -36.64
N ILE A 4 9.97 9.01 -37.94
CA ILE A 4 9.89 7.98 -38.99
C ILE A 4 11.32 7.59 -39.33
N ASN A 5 11.73 6.38 -38.94
CA ASN A 5 13.02 5.81 -39.36
C ASN A 5 12.84 5.12 -40.73
N PRO A 6 13.47 5.60 -41.81
CA PRO A 6 13.26 5.08 -43.17
C PRO A 6 13.88 3.70 -43.42
N LEU A 7 14.66 3.15 -42.48
CA LEU A 7 15.33 1.86 -42.63
C LEU A 7 14.45 0.66 -42.24
N HIS A 8 13.29 0.89 -41.63
CA HIS A 8 12.37 -0.17 -41.23
C HIS A 8 10.92 0.21 -41.55
N ALA A 9 10.11 -0.80 -41.90
CA ALA A 9 8.67 -0.61 -42.09
C ALA A 9 8.03 -0.11 -40.78
N PRO A 10 6.99 0.74 -40.84
CA PRO A 10 6.27 1.22 -39.66
C PRO A 10 5.74 0.03 -38.85
N ILE A 11 6.07 -0.01 -37.56
CA ILE A 11 5.54 -1.03 -36.64
C ILE A 11 4.13 -0.59 -36.24
N TYR A 12 3.14 -1.43 -36.53
CA TYR A 12 1.76 -1.17 -36.17
C TYR A 12 1.52 -1.51 -34.69
N PRO A 13 0.56 -0.85 -33.99
CA PRO A 13 0.23 -1.14 -32.59
C PRO A 13 -0.01 -2.63 -32.28
N ILE A 14 -0.53 -3.39 -33.25
CA ILE A 14 -0.80 -4.82 -33.14
C ILE A 14 0.46 -5.71 -33.14
N GLN A 15 1.60 -5.14 -33.57
CA GLN A 15 2.90 -5.82 -33.65
C GLN A 15 3.79 -5.52 -32.44
N HIS A 16 3.35 -4.65 -31.51
CA HIS A 16 4.03 -4.46 -30.25
C HIS A 16 3.75 -5.65 -29.33
N SER A 17 4.79 -6.37 -28.92
CA SER A 17 4.64 -7.33 -27.84
C SER A 17 4.41 -6.58 -26.52
N GLY A 18 3.40 -6.98 -25.74
CA GLY A 18 3.20 -6.51 -24.36
C GLY A 18 4.20 -7.13 -23.38
N TYR A 19 5.17 -7.89 -23.88
CA TYR A 19 6.16 -8.59 -23.10
C TYR A 19 7.28 -7.63 -22.68
N SER A 20 7.43 -7.42 -21.38
CA SER A 20 8.58 -6.73 -20.80
C SER A 20 9.44 -7.74 -20.06
N SER A 21 10.73 -7.81 -20.38
CA SER A 21 11.72 -8.63 -19.67
C SER A 21 11.86 -8.24 -18.19
N LEU A 22 11.36 -7.07 -17.79
CA LEU A 22 11.29 -6.62 -16.40
C LEU A 22 10.07 -7.16 -15.64
N SER A 23 9.11 -7.78 -16.32
CA SER A 23 7.88 -8.31 -15.70
C SER A 23 8.18 -9.36 -14.63
N GLY A 24 9.22 -10.18 -14.82
CA GLY A 24 9.67 -11.18 -13.84
C GLY A 24 10.47 -10.62 -12.66
N ALA A 25 10.93 -9.36 -12.74
CA ALA A 25 11.67 -8.69 -11.67
C ALA A 25 10.75 -7.94 -10.70
N MET A 26 9.48 -7.76 -11.06
CA MET A 26 8.48 -7.17 -10.16
C MET A 26 7.94 -8.28 -9.26
N PRO A 27 7.85 -8.08 -7.92
CA PRO A 27 7.17 -9.02 -7.06
C PRO A 27 5.76 -9.23 -7.62
N ALA A 28 5.37 -10.49 -7.82
CA ALA A 28 4.14 -10.86 -8.53
C ALA A 28 2.92 -10.15 -7.92
N GLN A 29 2.56 -9.00 -8.48
CA GLN A 29 1.38 -8.25 -8.06
C GLN A 29 0.18 -9.04 -8.54
N ALA A 30 -0.62 -9.50 -7.58
CA ALA A 30 -1.81 -10.25 -7.91
C ALA A 30 -2.75 -9.41 -8.79
N PRO A 31 -3.37 -10.03 -9.81
CA PRO A 31 -4.34 -9.35 -10.67
C PRO A 31 -5.48 -8.83 -9.81
N LEU A 32 -5.79 -7.54 -9.97
CA LEU A 32 -6.88 -6.88 -9.26
C LEU A 32 -8.21 -7.21 -9.93
N PRO A 33 -9.32 -7.22 -9.17
CA PRO A 33 -10.65 -7.21 -9.74
C PRO A 33 -10.84 -6.05 -10.73
N SER A 34 -11.64 -6.25 -11.77
CA SER A 34 -12.03 -5.22 -12.75
C SER A 34 -12.44 -3.92 -12.04
N GLY A 35 -11.91 -2.77 -12.46
CA GLY A 35 -12.26 -1.44 -11.92
C GLY A 35 -11.35 -0.92 -10.81
N ARG A 36 -10.62 -1.81 -10.15
CA ARG A 36 -9.69 -1.46 -9.08
C ARG A 36 -8.31 -1.08 -9.60
N LYS A 37 -7.73 -0.04 -9.02
CA LYS A 37 -6.37 0.43 -9.35
C LYS A 37 -5.52 0.48 -8.09
N ARG A 38 -4.32 -0.11 -8.11
CA ARG A 38 -3.33 0.05 -7.02
C ARG A 38 -2.95 1.52 -6.92
N LEU A 39 -2.95 2.04 -5.70
CA LEU A 39 -2.42 3.37 -5.43
C LEU A 39 -0.90 3.33 -5.68
N PRO A 40 -0.36 4.19 -6.55
CA PRO A 40 1.08 4.25 -6.76
C PRO A 40 1.78 4.57 -5.44
N GLN A 41 2.63 3.67 -4.97
CA GLN A 41 3.47 3.87 -3.80
C GLN A 41 4.91 3.64 -4.20
N GLU A 42 5.76 4.61 -3.86
CA GLU A 42 7.18 4.46 -4.08
C GLU A 42 7.73 3.70 -2.87
N PRO A 43 8.53 2.63 -3.09
CA PRO A 43 9.20 1.96 -1.98
C PRO A 43 9.95 2.97 -1.11
N TYR A 44 9.89 2.78 0.20
CA TYR A 44 10.67 3.61 1.10
C TYR A 44 12.15 3.25 0.99
N THR A 45 12.99 4.24 0.67
CA THR A 45 14.45 4.09 0.65
C THR A 45 15.01 4.87 1.85
N PRO A 46 15.67 4.21 2.81
CA PRO A 46 16.27 4.91 3.95
C PRO A 46 17.39 5.84 3.48
N ALA A 47 17.48 7.05 4.05
CA ALA A 47 18.42 8.10 3.63
C ALA A 47 19.89 7.86 4.07
N SER A 48 20.15 6.79 4.81
CA SER A 48 21.42 6.59 5.51
C SER A 48 22.51 6.03 4.59
N LYS A 49 23.58 6.82 4.36
CA LYS A 49 24.82 6.41 3.68
C LYS A 49 25.49 5.18 4.32
N TRP A 50 25.28 4.98 5.63
CA TRP A 50 25.83 3.85 6.40
C TRP A 50 25.27 2.50 5.93
N HIS A 51 24.06 2.48 5.36
CA HIS A 51 23.40 1.26 4.91
C HIS A 51 23.99 0.74 3.59
N ASN A 52 24.28 1.64 2.64
CA ASN A 52 24.99 1.26 1.40
C ASN A 52 26.35 0.63 1.70
N SER A 53 26.97 0.98 2.83
CA SER A 53 28.25 0.41 3.27
C SER A 53 28.15 -0.85 4.14
N THR A 54 27.03 -1.11 4.82
CA THR A 54 26.91 -2.27 5.74
C THR A 54 26.22 -3.49 5.16
N GLY A 55 25.48 -3.37 4.04
CA GLY A 55 24.92 -4.52 3.33
C GLY A 55 24.01 -5.42 4.17
N ARG A 56 23.53 -4.94 5.33
CA ARG A 56 22.64 -5.72 6.21
C ARG A 56 21.28 -5.81 5.55
N SER A 57 21.06 -6.89 4.80
CA SER A 57 19.73 -7.39 4.48
C SER A 57 19.11 -7.91 5.78
N ASN A 58 18.51 -7.04 6.59
CA ASN A 58 17.61 -7.53 7.62
C ASN A 58 16.54 -8.41 6.95
N PRO A 59 16.10 -9.51 7.59
CA PRO A 59 15.11 -10.39 7.00
C PRO A 59 13.87 -9.58 6.67
N VAL A 60 13.55 -9.50 5.38
CA VAL A 60 12.31 -8.88 4.91
C VAL A 60 11.19 -9.78 5.38
N GLU A 61 10.43 -9.31 6.37
CA GLU A 61 9.29 -10.04 6.90
C GLU A 61 8.26 -10.33 5.80
N ALA A 62 7.64 -11.50 5.88
CA ALA A 62 6.60 -11.88 4.93
C ALA A 62 5.44 -10.88 4.97
N ALA A 63 4.92 -10.53 3.79
CA ALA A 63 3.79 -9.62 3.69
C ALA A 63 2.55 -10.19 4.39
N ILE A 64 1.88 -9.34 5.17
CA ILE A 64 0.63 -9.65 5.85
C ILE A 64 -0.51 -9.26 4.93
N TYR A 65 -1.24 -10.25 4.43
CA TYR A 65 -2.42 -10.01 3.58
C TYR A 65 -3.68 -9.82 4.42
N PHE A 66 -4.59 -9.01 3.89
CA PHE A 66 -5.91 -8.75 4.46
C PHE A 66 -6.96 -9.06 3.41
N ASP A 67 -7.76 -10.10 3.64
CA ASP A 67 -8.82 -10.51 2.75
C ASP A 67 -10.07 -10.89 3.55
N TYR A 68 -11.23 -10.74 2.92
CA TYR A 68 -12.48 -11.27 3.45
C TYR A 68 -12.44 -12.80 3.43
N LYS A 69 -13.11 -13.46 4.39
CA LYS A 69 -13.25 -14.92 4.37
C LYS A 69 -13.84 -15.42 3.06
N GLY A 70 -13.17 -16.38 2.42
CA GLY A 70 -13.59 -16.96 1.15
C GLY A 70 -13.11 -16.19 -0.09
N TYR A 71 -12.48 -15.04 0.08
CA TYR A 71 -11.89 -14.25 -1.00
C TYR A 71 -10.38 -14.21 -0.83
N LYS A 72 -9.64 -14.16 -1.95
CA LYS A 72 -8.18 -14.07 -1.92
C LYS A 72 -7.72 -12.87 -2.73
N ARG A 73 -6.81 -12.10 -2.15
CA ARG A 73 -6.11 -10.96 -2.76
C ARG A 73 -7.03 -9.87 -3.30
N GLN A 74 -8.22 -9.72 -2.72
CA GLN A 74 -9.14 -8.64 -3.06
C GLN A 74 -8.91 -7.41 -2.19
N GLY A 75 -8.33 -7.59 -1.00
CA GLY A 75 -8.28 -6.55 0.00
C GLY A 75 -9.61 -6.34 0.69
N VAL A 76 -9.60 -5.48 1.70
CA VAL A 76 -10.73 -5.19 2.58
C VAL A 76 -11.00 -3.70 2.60
N SER A 77 -12.27 -3.30 2.55
CA SER A 77 -12.62 -1.88 2.59
C SER A 77 -12.11 -1.22 3.87
N MET A 78 -11.37 -0.12 3.70
CA MET A 78 -10.89 0.70 4.83
C MET A 78 -12.05 1.26 5.65
N ARG A 79 -13.19 1.56 5.00
CA ARG A 79 -14.43 1.99 5.67
C ARG A 79 -14.96 0.91 6.61
N GLU A 80 -14.99 -0.34 6.16
CA GLU A 80 -15.46 -1.45 7.01
C GLU A 80 -14.51 -1.74 8.18
N LEU A 81 -13.20 -1.69 7.92
CA LEU A 81 -12.17 -1.87 8.96
C LEU A 81 -12.29 -0.82 10.07
N SER A 82 -12.62 0.42 9.72
CA SER A 82 -12.79 1.50 10.71
C SER A 82 -14.15 1.52 11.39
N ALA A 83 -15.21 1.04 10.73
CA ALA A 83 -16.58 1.10 11.26
C ALA A 83 -16.94 -0.05 12.20
N ARG A 84 -16.30 -1.22 12.06
CA ARG A 84 -16.64 -2.43 12.83
C ARG A 84 -15.78 -2.55 14.09
N SER A 85 -16.30 -3.23 15.11
CA SER A 85 -15.52 -3.63 16.28
C SER A 85 -14.58 -4.80 15.95
N VAL A 86 -13.49 -4.95 16.71
CA VAL A 86 -12.50 -6.04 16.51
C VAL A 86 -13.15 -7.44 16.48
N PRO A 87 -14.10 -7.80 17.36
CA PRO A 87 -14.78 -9.09 17.27
C PRO A 87 -15.57 -9.27 15.96
N GLY A 88 -16.19 -8.21 15.45
CA GLY A 88 -16.86 -8.23 14.15
C GLY A 88 -15.88 -8.44 12.99
N LEU A 89 -14.67 -7.88 13.10
CA LEU A 89 -13.60 -8.09 12.13
C LEU A 89 -13.03 -9.52 12.17
N PHE A 90 -13.01 -10.20 13.32
CA PHE A 90 -12.64 -11.63 13.40
C PHE A 90 -13.60 -12.52 12.60
N ALA A 91 -14.89 -12.20 12.60
CA ALA A 91 -15.88 -12.92 11.82
C ALA A 91 -15.69 -12.69 10.30
N MET A 92 -15.24 -11.50 9.92
CA MET A 92 -15.17 -11.02 8.54
C MET A 92 -13.85 -11.37 7.81
N LEU A 93 -12.71 -11.23 8.50
CA LEU A 93 -11.38 -11.38 7.92
C LEU A 93 -10.92 -12.84 7.91
N GLU A 94 -10.27 -13.25 6.82
CA GLU A 94 -9.51 -14.50 6.79
C GLU A 94 -8.34 -14.40 7.79
N GLY A 95 -8.29 -15.34 8.75
CA GLY A 95 -7.29 -15.31 9.81
C GLY A 95 -7.39 -14.08 10.73
N GLY A 96 -8.58 -13.50 10.92
CA GLY A 96 -8.75 -12.26 11.68
C GLY A 96 -8.25 -12.33 13.13
N SER A 97 -8.38 -13.48 13.77
CA SER A 97 -7.88 -13.74 15.13
C SER A 97 -6.41 -14.14 15.19
N ASP A 98 -5.75 -14.33 14.05
CA ASP A 98 -4.35 -14.74 14.01
C ASP A 98 -3.48 -13.64 14.61
N THR A 99 -2.58 -14.01 15.51
CA THR A 99 -1.54 -13.10 15.99
C THR A 99 -0.53 -12.88 14.89
N VAL A 100 -0.36 -11.63 14.49
CA VAL A 100 0.62 -11.22 13.49
C VAL A 100 1.78 -10.51 14.16
N LEU A 101 2.99 -10.62 13.61
CA LEU A 101 4.21 -9.98 14.13
C LEU A 101 4.68 -10.50 15.50
N ALA A 102 3.99 -11.47 16.11
CA ALA A 102 4.38 -12.04 17.40
C ALA A 102 5.81 -12.64 17.37
N HIS A 103 6.20 -13.22 16.25
CA HIS A 103 7.54 -13.81 16.04
C HIS A 103 8.66 -12.77 15.91
N THR A 104 8.32 -11.52 15.63
CA THR A 104 9.32 -10.45 15.41
C THR A 104 9.89 -9.91 16.73
N GLY A 105 9.22 -10.15 17.86
CA GLY A 105 9.59 -9.58 19.16
C GLY A 105 9.44 -8.05 19.25
N LEU A 106 8.89 -7.40 18.20
CA LEU A 106 8.68 -5.96 18.17
C LEU A 106 7.52 -5.54 19.08
N SER A 107 7.73 -4.49 19.87
CA SER A 107 6.66 -3.85 20.65
C SER A 107 5.84 -2.85 19.83
N ARG A 108 6.46 -2.28 18.79
CA ARG A 108 5.87 -1.28 17.89
C ARG A 108 6.46 -1.40 16.49
N ILE A 109 5.70 -0.98 15.49
CA ILE A 109 6.20 -0.74 14.12
C ILE A 109 5.98 0.71 13.71
N THR A 110 6.86 1.19 12.84
CA THR A 110 6.73 2.46 12.14
C THR A 110 5.93 2.24 10.86
N PHE A 111 4.65 2.58 10.90
CA PHE A 111 3.80 2.53 9.72
C PHE A 111 4.00 3.79 8.86
N ARG A 112 4.31 3.59 7.58
CA ARG A 112 4.58 4.66 6.62
C ARG A 112 3.57 4.63 5.47
N ILE A 113 3.02 5.80 5.17
CA ILE A 113 2.24 6.02 3.95
C ILE A 113 3.09 6.87 3.02
N LYS A 114 3.74 6.24 2.04
CA LYS A 114 4.48 6.94 0.97
C LYS A 114 3.65 6.84 -0.31
N ALA A 115 2.75 7.80 -0.50
CA ALA A 115 2.06 7.93 -1.77
C ALA A 115 3.08 8.36 -2.84
N GLY A 116 3.46 7.41 -3.70
CA GLY A 116 4.57 7.54 -4.63
C GLY A 116 4.28 8.49 -5.78
N LEU A 117 5.30 9.26 -6.15
CA LEU A 117 5.50 10.12 -7.32
C LEU A 117 4.42 11.20 -7.65
N PHE A 118 3.15 10.99 -7.34
CA PHE A 118 2.07 11.89 -7.72
C PHE A 118 1.66 12.88 -6.62
N LEU A 119 1.95 12.56 -5.35
CA LEU A 119 1.91 13.56 -4.26
C LEU A 119 3.26 14.24 -4.04
N VAL A 120 4.37 13.61 -4.44
CA VAL A 120 5.73 14.14 -4.28
C VAL A 120 5.98 15.36 -5.18
N PHE A 121 5.31 15.48 -6.34
CA PHE A 121 5.54 16.59 -7.29
C PHE A 121 4.61 17.82 -7.11
N LEU A 122 3.77 17.87 -6.07
CA LEU A 122 3.00 19.07 -5.72
C LEU A 122 3.04 19.37 -4.21
N GLY A 123 4.19 19.82 -3.72
CA GLY A 123 4.28 20.54 -2.43
C GLY A 123 4.15 19.69 -1.16
N TYR A 124 4.08 18.36 -1.27
CA TYR A 124 4.12 17.44 -0.13
C TYR A 124 5.49 16.74 0.02
N GLU A 125 6.57 17.37 -0.43
CA GLU A 125 7.95 16.84 -0.31
C GLU A 125 8.35 16.51 1.14
N SER A 126 7.67 17.14 2.12
CA SER A 126 7.90 16.94 3.55
C SER A 126 6.91 16.00 4.24
N ALA A 127 5.84 15.53 3.58
CA ALA A 127 4.83 14.69 4.22
C ALA A 127 5.22 13.21 4.21
N ASN A 128 6.38 12.90 4.79
CA ASN A 128 6.70 11.54 5.22
C ASN A 128 5.76 11.17 6.39
N TRP A 129 4.53 10.77 6.07
CA TRP A 129 3.57 10.39 7.08
C TRP A 129 3.99 9.06 7.67
N ALA A 130 4.57 9.15 8.87
CA ALA A 130 4.93 8.02 9.69
C ALA A 130 4.14 8.06 11.00
N ARG A 131 3.61 6.92 11.42
CA ARG A 131 2.93 6.74 12.71
C ARG A 131 3.38 5.43 13.32
N SER A 132 3.62 5.43 14.62
CA SER A 132 3.89 4.19 15.34
C SER A 132 2.57 3.46 15.57
N ILE A 133 2.56 2.16 15.29
CA ILE A 133 1.49 1.24 15.67
C ILE A 133 2.04 0.34 16.75
N GLU A 134 1.39 0.33 17.90
CA GLU A 134 1.73 -0.58 18.99
C GLU A 134 1.24 -1.99 18.66
N ILE A 135 2.12 -2.97 18.84
CA ILE A 135 1.87 -4.38 18.50
C ILE A 135 1.58 -5.20 19.74
N ASN A 136 2.02 -4.75 20.92
CA ASN A 136 1.94 -5.53 22.15
C ASN A 136 1.27 -4.79 23.32
N THR A 137 0.14 -4.12 23.05
CA THR A 137 -0.63 -3.41 24.07
C THR A 137 -1.55 -4.39 24.80
N GLY A 138 -0.97 -5.17 25.72
CA GLY A 138 -1.70 -6.20 26.48
C GLY A 138 -1.75 -7.59 25.84
N GLY A 139 -0.89 -7.84 24.85
CA GLY A 139 -0.76 -9.11 24.13
C GLY A 139 -0.45 -8.89 22.65
N PRO A 140 -0.05 -9.94 21.90
CA PRO A 140 0.27 -9.81 20.48
C PRO A 140 -0.91 -9.31 19.65
N ILE A 141 -0.66 -8.36 18.76
CA ILE A 141 -1.69 -7.80 17.88
C ILE A 141 -2.25 -8.88 16.96
N THR A 142 -3.56 -8.88 16.81
CA THR A 142 -4.24 -9.75 15.85
C THR A 142 -4.24 -9.12 14.46
N ARG A 143 -4.40 -9.94 13.42
CA ARG A 143 -4.55 -9.46 12.04
C ARG A 143 -5.66 -8.42 11.91
N ALA A 144 -6.80 -8.65 12.56
CA ALA A 144 -7.91 -7.70 12.57
C ALA A 144 -7.56 -6.39 13.31
N GLY A 145 -6.90 -6.49 14.45
CA GLY A 145 -6.43 -5.31 15.19
C GLY A 145 -5.44 -4.47 14.38
N LEU A 146 -4.50 -5.13 13.69
CA LEU A 146 -3.54 -4.48 12.80
C LEU A 146 -4.24 -3.82 11.62
N ALA A 147 -5.16 -4.52 10.95
CA ALA A 147 -5.93 -3.99 9.83
C ALA A 147 -6.72 -2.72 10.24
N GLN A 148 -7.37 -2.76 11.41
CA GLN A 148 -8.10 -1.63 11.95
C GLN A 148 -7.17 -0.44 12.28
N ALA A 149 -6.02 -0.70 12.92
CA ALA A 149 -5.05 0.35 13.22
C ALA A 149 -4.50 1.02 11.94
N VAL A 150 -4.23 0.23 10.90
CA VAL A 150 -3.82 0.75 9.58
C VAL A 150 -4.94 1.60 8.97
N ALA A 151 -6.18 1.11 8.99
CA ALA A 151 -7.33 1.83 8.46
C ALA A 151 -7.56 3.19 9.15
N GLN A 152 -7.44 3.24 10.48
CA GLN A 152 -7.54 4.48 11.25
C GLN A 152 -6.41 5.47 10.91
N ASN A 153 -5.18 4.99 10.71
CA ASN A 153 -4.08 5.85 10.28
C ASN A 153 -4.29 6.41 8.87
N PHE A 154 -4.87 5.62 7.96
CA PHE A 154 -5.29 6.13 6.64
C PHE A 154 -6.40 7.17 6.74
N ALA A 155 -7.39 6.99 7.62
CA ALA A 155 -8.44 7.99 7.82
C ALA A 155 -7.84 9.34 8.20
N ARG A 156 -6.92 9.35 9.19
CA ARG A 156 -6.19 10.56 9.61
C ARG A 156 -5.36 11.17 8.49
N PHE A 157 -4.70 10.34 7.68
CA PHE A 157 -3.94 10.79 6.51
C PHE A 157 -4.84 11.48 5.48
N ILE A 158 -5.98 10.88 5.14
CA ILE A 158 -6.96 11.47 4.21
C ILE A 158 -7.51 12.79 4.74
N GLU A 159 -7.80 12.89 6.05
CA GLU A 159 -8.22 14.14 6.68
C GLU A 159 -7.15 15.23 6.57
N MET A 160 -5.88 14.91 6.85
CA MET A 160 -4.77 15.86 6.69
C MET A 160 -4.62 16.34 5.24
N CYS A 161 -4.84 15.45 4.28
CA CYS A 161 -4.75 15.77 2.86
C CYS A 161 -6.02 16.46 2.32
N ARG A 162 -7.08 16.65 3.12
CA ARG A 162 -8.31 17.33 2.68
C ARG A 162 -8.00 18.82 2.47
N GLY A 163 -7.86 19.23 1.20
CA GLY A 163 -7.45 20.59 0.82
C GLY A 163 -6.08 20.66 0.14
N ALA A 164 -5.37 19.53 0.09
CA ALA A 164 -4.17 19.36 -0.70
C ALA A 164 -4.42 19.58 -2.19
N LYS A 165 -3.54 20.34 -2.86
CA LYS A 165 -3.50 20.34 -4.33
C LYS A 165 -2.74 19.10 -4.80
N SER A 166 -3.35 18.32 -5.69
CA SER A 166 -2.75 17.13 -6.30
C SER A 166 -2.31 17.41 -7.73
N SER A 167 -1.13 16.91 -8.12
CA SER A 167 -0.56 17.10 -9.46
C SER A 167 -1.21 16.21 -10.50
N SER A 168 -1.81 15.13 -10.01
CA SER A 168 -2.51 14.15 -10.79
C SER A 168 -3.99 14.18 -10.40
N PRO A 169 -4.84 14.82 -11.23
CA PRO A 169 -6.27 14.92 -10.97
C PRO A 169 -6.94 13.57 -10.78
N GLN A 170 -6.41 12.47 -11.35
CA GLN A 170 -6.97 11.12 -11.18
C GLN A 170 -6.67 10.47 -9.82
N TRP A 171 -5.72 11.01 -9.05
CA TRP A 171 -5.32 10.51 -7.73
C TRP A 171 -5.57 11.54 -6.63
N SER A 172 -6.35 12.59 -6.91
CA SER A 172 -6.62 13.64 -5.94
C SER A 172 -7.58 13.17 -4.84
N ILE A 173 -7.27 13.53 -3.60
CA ILE A 173 -8.16 13.32 -2.47
C ILE A 173 -9.13 14.50 -2.44
N ALA A 174 -10.35 14.27 -2.94
CA ALA A 174 -11.37 15.31 -3.07
C ALA A 174 -12.77 14.69 -2.98
N PRO A 175 -13.81 15.48 -2.64
CA PRO A 175 -15.19 14.98 -2.56
C PRO A 175 -15.68 14.30 -3.86
N ASN A 176 -15.25 14.81 -5.02
CA ASN A 176 -15.61 14.29 -6.34
C ASN A 176 -14.60 13.27 -6.89
N ASN A 177 -13.67 12.79 -6.07
CA ASN A 177 -12.63 11.86 -6.50
C ASN A 177 -12.33 10.81 -5.43
N ILE A 178 -11.06 10.58 -5.05
CA ILE A 178 -10.70 9.54 -4.09
C ILE A 178 -11.17 9.98 -2.70
N ARG A 179 -12.07 9.19 -2.13
CA ARG A 179 -12.56 9.30 -0.77
C ARG A 179 -12.06 8.11 0.03
N TYR A 180 -12.14 8.23 1.35
CA TYR A 180 -11.74 7.15 2.26
C TYR A 180 -12.48 5.83 1.98
N GLU A 181 -13.74 5.90 1.57
CA GLU A 181 -14.55 4.72 1.25
C GLU A 181 -14.17 4.00 -0.05
N HIS A 182 -13.42 4.67 -0.93
CA HIS A 182 -12.91 4.08 -2.15
C HIS A 182 -11.64 3.25 -1.89
N LEU A 183 -11.08 3.29 -0.68
CA LEU A 183 -9.81 2.64 -0.34
C LEU A 183 -10.01 1.21 0.18
N TYR A 184 -9.17 0.30 -0.31
CA TYR A 184 -9.10 -1.10 0.09
C TYR A 184 -7.67 -1.43 0.54
N LEU A 185 -7.55 -1.99 1.74
CA LEU A 185 -6.29 -2.51 2.27
C LEU A 185 -6.05 -3.92 1.73
N VAL A 186 -4.95 -4.14 1.00
CA VAL A 186 -4.62 -5.46 0.43
C VAL A 186 -3.59 -6.19 1.27
N SER A 187 -2.48 -5.54 1.55
CA SER A 187 -1.41 -6.13 2.36
C SER A 187 -0.61 -5.07 3.11
N LEU A 188 0.18 -5.52 4.08
CA LEU A 188 1.20 -4.74 4.76
C LEU A 188 2.52 -5.48 4.60
N PHE A 189 3.53 -4.84 4.05
CA PHE A 189 4.84 -5.44 3.82
C PHE A 189 5.93 -4.65 4.54
N ASN A 190 6.93 -5.39 5.03
CA ASN A 190 8.09 -4.78 5.63
C ASN A 190 8.99 -4.23 4.55
N VAL A 191 9.39 -2.98 4.70
CA VAL A 191 10.34 -2.34 3.77
C VAL A 191 11.73 -2.37 4.34
N PHE A 192 11.84 -2.05 5.63
CA PHE A 192 13.11 -1.94 6.32
C PHE A 192 12.91 -1.95 7.83
N GLU A 193 13.62 -2.83 8.57
CA GLU A 193 13.58 -2.89 10.04
C GLU A 193 12.15 -2.89 10.60
N ASP A 194 11.77 -1.87 11.36
CA ASP A 194 10.45 -1.68 11.94
C ASP A 194 9.51 -0.88 11.02
N SER A 195 9.95 -0.51 9.81
CA SER A 195 9.21 0.28 8.85
C SER A 195 8.37 -0.57 7.90
N TRP A 196 7.07 -0.38 7.95
CA TRP A 196 6.07 -1.12 7.18
C TRP A 196 5.28 -0.19 6.26
N GLN A 197 4.96 -0.67 5.06
CA GLN A 197 4.13 0.03 4.08
C GLN A 197 2.90 -0.81 3.74
N ALA A 198 1.78 -0.13 3.49
CA ALA A 198 0.53 -0.78 3.12
C ALA A 198 0.33 -0.75 1.60
N ASP A 199 0.05 -1.90 1.01
CA ASP A 199 -0.46 -2.01 -0.35
C ASP A 199 -1.96 -1.68 -0.36
N VAL A 200 -2.31 -0.59 -1.05
CA VAL A 200 -3.67 -0.03 -1.08
C VAL A 200 -4.18 0.04 -2.50
N VAL A 201 -5.45 -0.29 -2.64
CA VAL A 201 -6.18 -0.26 -3.90
C VAL A 201 -7.32 0.74 -3.80
N VAL A 202 -7.63 1.39 -4.92
CA VAL A 202 -8.73 2.33 -5.06
C VAL A 202 -9.78 1.74 -6.00
N ASP A 203 -11.04 1.82 -5.57
CA ASP A 203 -12.22 1.47 -6.37
C ASP A 203 -13.13 2.70 -6.46
N LEU A 204 -13.32 3.24 -7.67
CA LEU A 204 -14.07 4.47 -7.92
C LEU A 204 -15.48 4.23 -8.46
N ARG A 205 -15.95 2.97 -8.46
CA ARG A 205 -17.28 2.60 -8.93
C ARG A 205 -18.35 2.78 -7.86
#